data_AF-A0A951IB24-F1
#
_entry.id   AF-A0A951IB24-F1
#
_cell.length_a   1.000
_cell.length_b   1.000
_cell.length_c   1.000
_cell.angle_alpha   90.00
_cell.angle_beta   90.00
_cell.angle_gamma   90.00
#
_symmetry.space_group_name_H-M   'P 1'
#
loop_
_entity.id
_entity.type
_entity.pdbx_description
1 polymer ?
#
loop_
_entity_poly.entity_id
_entity_poly.type
_entity_poly.pdbx_seq_one_letter_code
_entity_poly.pdbx_strand_id
1 'polypeptide(L)'
;KALEDSLASSKYIVVISVSIDTDKSRWQKSVQAGEYGGIQALNLFTGGVGAEDPFLRYYGINSFPTLMIIDRNGYIYEAAALAPRSQQAMIQLKEMLEQAAK
;
A
#
# COMPACT_ATOMS: atom_id res chain seq x y z
N LYS A 1 -5.04 -7.29 4.36
CA LYS A 1 -5.98 -7.39 5.51
C LYS A 1 -5.27 -7.49 6.87
N ALA A 2 -4.61 -8.61 7.22
CA ALA A 2 -3.96 -8.75 8.54
C ALA A 2 -2.92 -7.66 8.87
N LEU A 3 -2.16 -7.19 7.88
CA LEU A 3 -1.25 -6.07 8.04
C LEU A 3 -1.97 -4.78 8.41
N GLU A 4 -2.94 -4.38 7.60
CA GLU A 4 -3.67 -3.12 7.77
C GLU A 4 -4.49 -3.10 9.05
N ASP A 5 -5.13 -4.22 9.40
CA ASP A 5 -5.84 -4.36 10.67
C ASP A 5 -4.87 -4.20 11.86
N SER A 6 -3.61 -4.64 11.70
CA SER A 6 -2.57 -4.44 12.73
C SER A 6 -2.06 -3.00 12.81
N LEU A 7 -2.22 -2.21 11.73
CA LEU A 7 -1.81 -0.81 11.65
C LEU A 7 -2.94 0.18 11.95
N ALA A 8 -4.19 -0.27 11.86
CA ALA A 8 -5.41 0.52 12.07
C ALA A 8 -5.46 1.27 13.41
N SER A 9 -4.83 0.73 14.45
CA SER A 9 -4.76 1.37 15.77
C SER A 9 -3.67 2.45 15.88
N SER A 10 -2.78 2.55 14.90
CA SER A 10 -1.71 3.55 14.89
C SER A 10 -2.23 4.90 14.42
N LYS A 11 -2.09 5.93 15.26
CA LYS A 11 -2.47 7.32 14.92
C LYS A 11 -1.47 8.01 13.97
N TYR A 12 -0.33 7.39 13.70
CA TYR A 12 0.79 8.02 12.98
C TYR A 12 1.06 7.39 11.62
N ILE A 13 0.34 6.33 11.26
CA ILE A 13 0.55 5.58 10.02
C ILE A 13 -0.70 5.72 9.17
N VAL A 14 -0.51 6.13 7.91
CA VAL A 14 -1.57 6.15 6.91
C VAL A 14 -1.29 5.01 5.93
N VAL A 15 -2.27 4.13 5.73
CA VAL A 15 -2.20 3.10 4.70
C VAL A 15 -2.83 3.65 3.42
N ILE A 16 -2.08 3.65 2.33
CA ILE A 16 -2.56 4.02 1.00
C ILE A 16 -2.52 2.78 0.11
N SER A 17 -3.66 2.43 -0.50
CA SER A 17 -3.76 1.37 -1.49
C SER A 17 -3.95 1.99 -2.88
N VAL A 18 -3.08 1.69 -3.83
CA VAL A 18 -3.15 2.20 -5.21
C VAL A 18 -3.54 1.06 -6.13
N SER A 19 -4.75 1.11 -6.71
CA SER A 19 -5.23 0.09 -7.64
C SER A 19 -4.82 0.39 -9.09
N ILE A 20 -4.35 -0.66 -9.75
CA ILE A 20 -4.07 -0.70 -11.19
C ILE A 20 -5.26 -1.23 -12.01
N ASP A 21 -6.43 -1.39 -11.41
CA ASP A 21 -7.63 -1.74 -12.15
C ASP A 21 -7.85 -0.75 -13.30
N THR A 22 -8.33 -1.26 -14.43
CA THR A 22 -8.70 -0.41 -15.58
C THR A 22 -10.20 -0.09 -15.59
N ASP A 23 -11.00 -0.85 -14.85
CA ASP A 23 -12.45 -0.68 -14.72
C ASP A 23 -12.81 -0.10 -13.36
N LYS A 24 -13.39 1.12 -13.36
CA LYS A 24 -13.78 1.83 -12.15
C LYS A 24 -14.89 1.11 -11.37
N SER A 25 -15.85 0.50 -12.04
CA SER A 25 -16.97 -0.19 -11.37
C SER A 25 -16.47 -1.44 -10.66
N ARG A 26 -15.59 -2.21 -11.31
CA ARG A 26 -14.89 -3.35 -10.71
C ARG A 26 -14.10 -2.91 -9.48
N TRP A 27 -13.27 -1.87 -9.62
CA TRP A 27 -12.49 -1.34 -8.51
C TRP A 27 -13.38 -0.94 -7.33
N GLN A 28 -14.47 -0.20 -7.58
CA GLN A 28 -15.42 0.21 -6.54
C GLN A 28 -16.06 -0.98 -5.82
N LYS A 29 -16.43 -2.03 -6.55
CA LYS A 29 -16.96 -3.27 -5.96
C LYS A 29 -15.92 -3.96 -5.09
N SER A 30 -14.67 -4.03 -5.54
CA SER A 30 -13.59 -4.65 -4.76
C SER A 30 -13.23 -3.86 -3.51
N VAL A 31 -13.28 -2.52 -3.55
CA VAL A 31 -13.13 -1.67 -2.37
C VAL A 31 -14.27 -1.91 -1.37
N GLN A 32 -15.52 -1.97 -1.84
CA GLN A 32 -16.68 -2.27 -0.98
C GLN A 32 -16.63 -3.68 -0.39
N ALA A 33 -16.10 -4.65 -1.13
CA ALA A 33 -15.90 -6.03 -0.67
C ALA A 33 -14.67 -6.19 0.26
N GLY A 34 -13.82 -5.16 0.38
CA GLY A 34 -12.60 -5.20 1.21
C GLY A 34 -11.48 -6.06 0.63
N GLU A 35 -11.42 -6.23 -0.70
CA GLU A 35 -10.46 -7.10 -1.39
C GLU A 35 -9.05 -6.47 -1.50
N TYR A 36 -8.95 -5.14 -1.60
CA TYR A 36 -7.69 -4.42 -1.88
C TYR A 36 -7.19 -3.55 -0.73
N GLY A 37 -7.52 -3.97 0.47
CA GLY A 37 -7.24 -3.26 1.71
C GLY A 37 -8.52 -3.16 2.53
N GLY A 38 -8.37 -3.14 3.85
CA GLY A 38 -9.49 -2.86 4.73
C GLY A 38 -10.06 -1.48 4.46
N ILE A 39 -11.29 -1.24 4.91
CA ILE A 39 -12.01 0.06 4.83
C ILE A 39 -11.19 1.23 5.40
N GLN A 40 -10.16 0.94 6.19
CA GLN A 40 -9.31 1.90 6.88
C GLN A 40 -8.15 2.44 6.01
N ALA A 41 -7.92 1.87 4.82
CA ALA A 41 -6.93 2.39 3.87
C ALA A 41 -7.52 3.52 3.00
N LEU A 42 -6.70 4.50 2.64
CA LEU A 42 -7.00 5.42 1.56
C LEU A 42 -6.86 4.67 0.22
N ASN A 43 -7.98 4.33 -0.39
CA ASN A 43 -8.03 3.61 -1.65
C ASN A 43 -7.98 4.59 -2.83
N LEU A 44 -6.95 4.49 -3.65
CA LEU A 44 -6.70 5.30 -4.84
C LEU A 44 -6.85 4.45 -6.11
N PHE A 45 -7.27 5.10 -7.19
CA PHE A 45 -7.48 4.51 -8.50
C PHE A 45 -6.64 5.26 -9.53
N THR A 46 -5.89 4.53 -10.35
CA THR A 46 -5.05 5.07 -11.44
C THR A 46 -5.86 5.62 -12.64
N GLY A 47 -7.14 5.95 -12.43
CA GLY A 47 -7.99 6.54 -13.48
C GLY A 47 -8.26 5.62 -14.67
N GLY A 48 -8.00 4.32 -14.54
CA GLY A 48 -8.14 3.35 -15.63
C GLY A 48 -6.88 3.19 -16.49
N VAL A 49 -5.81 3.94 -16.18
CA VAL A 49 -4.52 3.85 -16.88
C VAL A 49 -3.77 2.55 -16.53
N GLY A 50 -4.04 2.00 -15.34
CA GLY A 50 -3.52 0.73 -14.90
C GLY A 50 -2.00 0.75 -14.73
N ALA A 51 -1.32 -0.28 -15.24
CA ALA A 51 0.14 -0.42 -15.11
C ALA A 51 0.95 0.68 -15.81
N GLU A 52 0.32 1.46 -16.70
CA GLU A 52 0.97 2.55 -17.44
C GLU A 52 0.91 3.89 -16.70
N ASP A 53 0.37 3.94 -15.49
CA ASP A 53 0.23 5.16 -14.70
C ASP A 53 1.60 5.83 -14.44
N PRO A 54 1.72 7.17 -14.64
CA PRO A 54 2.99 7.89 -14.42
C PRO A 54 3.59 7.68 -13.03
N PHE A 55 2.77 7.48 -11.99
CA PHE A 55 3.24 7.18 -10.65
C PHE A 55 4.06 5.88 -10.61
N LEU A 56 3.54 4.82 -11.22
CA LEU A 56 4.21 3.51 -11.26
C LEU A 56 5.52 3.59 -12.04
N ARG A 57 5.52 4.28 -13.17
CA ARG A 57 6.71 4.50 -13.99
C ARG A 57 7.77 5.32 -13.25
N TYR A 58 7.36 6.38 -12.56
CA TYR A 58 8.27 7.24 -11.80
C TYR A 58 9.01 6.47 -10.69
N TYR A 59 8.30 5.58 -9.99
CA TYR A 59 8.88 4.76 -8.93
C TYR A 59 9.38 3.37 -9.40
N GLY A 60 9.37 3.10 -10.71
CA GLY A 60 9.85 1.83 -11.27
C GLY A 60 9.05 0.59 -10.87
N ILE A 61 7.78 0.73 -10.51
CA ILE A 61 6.91 -0.36 -10.05
C ILE A 61 6.40 -1.15 -11.24
N ASN A 62 6.89 -2.39 -11.41
CA ASN A 62 6.54 -3.27 -12.52
C ASN A 62 5.98 -4.64 -12.07
N SER A 63 5.81 -4.84 -10.76
CA SER A 63 5.27 -6.07 -10.19
C SER A 63 4.29 -5.76 -9.07
N PHE A 64 3.26 -6.60 -8.95
CA PHE A 64 2.16 -6.39 -8.00
C PHE A 64 1.92 -7.67 -7.18
N PRO A 65 1.65 -7.57 -5.87
CA PRO A 65 1.67 -6.32 -5.09
C PRO A 65 3.10 -5.83 -4.79
N THR A 66 3.27 -4.52 -4.70
CA THR A 66 4.49 -3.85 -4.24
C THR A 66 4.18 -3.03 -2.99
N LEU A 67 5.03 -3.12 -1.97
CA LEU A 67 4.97 -2.30 -0.77
C LEU A 67 6.03 -1.19 -0.81
N MET A 68 5.65 0.01 -0.41
CA MET A 68 6.54 1.17 -0.26
C MET A 68 6.27 1.83 1.09
N ILE A 69 7.33 2.22 1.79
CA ILE A 69 7.28 2.96 3.05
C ILE A 69 7.80 4.36 2.78
N ILE A 70 6.99 5.35 3.12
CA ILE A 70 7.33 6.77 3.04
C ILE A 70 7.40 7.31 4.47
N ASP A 71 8.46 8.05 4.80
CA ASP A 71 8.64 8.66 6.11
C ASP A 71 7.76 9.92 6.28
N ARG A 72 7.81 10.52 7.48
CA ARG A 72 7.03 11.75 7.78
C ARG A 72 7.47 12.98 6.98
N ASN A 73 8.65 12.97 6.37
CA ASN A 73 9.18 14.06 5.55
C ASN A 73 8.85 13.88 4.06
N GLY A 74 8.23 12.75 3.68
CA GLY A 74 7.90 12.42 2.29
C GLY A 74 9.03 11.73 1.54
N TYR A 75 10.10 11.29 2.22
CA TYR A 75 11.16 10.50 1.61
C TYR A 75 10.81 9.01 1.62
N ILE A 76 11.26 8.30 0.59
CA ILE A 76 11.16 6.84 0.54
C ILE A 76 12.10 6.27 1.59
N TYR A 77 11.53 5.60 2.60
CA TYR A 77 12.29 4.84 3.59
C TYR A 77 12.66 3.46 3.06
N GLU A 78 11.72 2.80 2.36
CA GLU A 78 11.90 1.49 1.72
C GLU A 78 11.01 1.42 0.46
N ALA A 79 11.53 0.90 -0.65
CA ALA A 79 10.79 0.71 -1.89
C ALA A 79 10.82 -0.74 -2.38
N ALA A 80 9.77 -1.14 -3.10
CA ALA A 80 9.70 -2.40 -3.86
C ALA A 80 9.81 -3.69 -3.02
N ALA A 81 9.48 -3.64 -1.73
CA ALA A 81 9.40 -4.86 -0.92
C ALA A 81 8.18 -5.70 -1.33
N LEU A 82 8.37 -7.01 -1.51
CA LEU A 82 7.25 -7.93 -1.62
C LEU A 82 6.43 -7.86 -0.33
N ALA A 83 5.10 -7.89 -0.47
CA ALA A 83 4.21 -7.92 0.69
C ALA A 83 4.64 -9.03 1.67
N PRO A 84 4.75 -8.76 2.98
CA PRO A 84 5.24 -9.72 3.96
C PRO A 84 4.37 -10.97 3.98
N ARG A 85 4.97 -12.14 3.72
CA ARG A 85 4.26 -13.44 3.65
C ARG A 85 4.48 -14.34 4.87
N SER A 86 5.38 -13.95 5.77
CA SER A 86 5.72 -14.69 6.99
C SER A 86 5.55 -13.80 8.22
N GLN A 87 5.38 -14.43 9.38
CA GLN A 87 5.34 -13.70 10.66
C GLN A 87 6.63 -12.89 10.89
N GLN A 88 7.78 -13.41 10.48
CA GLN A 88 9.06 -12.70 10.59
C GLN A 88 9.09 -11.44 9.73
N ALA A 89 8.62 -11.52 8.48
CA ALA A 89 8.54 -10.34 7.61
C ALA A 89 7.57 -9.30 8.16
N MET A 90 6.49 -9.73 8.83
CA MET A 90 5.56 -8.84 9.51
C MET A 90 6.19 -8.11 10.70
N ILE A 91 7.05 -8.77 11.46
CA ILE A 91 7.79 -8.16 12.58
C ILE A 91 8.76 -7.10 12.03
N GLN A 92 9.56 -7.47 11.03
CA GLN A 92 10.51 -6.56 10.38
C GLN A 92 9.80 -5.31 9.84
N LEU A 93 8.66 -5.48 9.17
CA LEU A 93 7.88 -4.34 8.68
C LEU A 93 7.43 -3.40 9.81
N LYS A 94 7.00 -3.94 10.96
CA LYS A 94 6.61 -3.09 12.11
C LYS A 94 7.79 -2.29 12.64
N GLU A 95 8.96 -2.91 12.77
CA GLU A 95 10.19 -2.24 13.19
C GLU A 95 10.59 -1.13 12.22
N MET A 96 10.47 -1.37 10.90
CA MET A 96 10.73 -0.36 9.87
C MET A 96 9.75 0.81 9.96
N LEU A 97 8.46 0.54 10.18
CA LEU A 97 7.44 1.57 10.35
C LEU A 97 7.68 2.43 11.61
N GLU A 98 8.14 1.83 12.71
CA GLU A 98 8.52 2.59 13.91
C GLU A 98 9.74 3.47 13.69
N GLN A 99 10.72 3.01 12.89
CA GLN A 99 11.90 3.79 12.55
C GLN A 99 11.57 4.93 11.57
N ALA A 100 10.78 4.66 10.53
CA ALA A 100 10.29 5.66 9.59
C ALA A 100 9.33 6.67 10.23
N ALA A 101 8.65 6.24 11.31
CA ALA A 101 7.88 7.16 12.12
C ALA A 101 8.81 8.16 12.78
N LYS A 102 9.84 7.78 13.56
CA LYS A 102 10.68 8.71 14.35
C LYS A 102 10.98 10.04 13.65
#